data_AF-A0A1H1X194-F1
#
_entry.id   AF-A0A1H1X194-F1
#
_cell.length_a   1.000
_cell.length_b   1.000
_cell.length_c   1.000
_cell.angle_alpha   90.00
_cell.angle_beta   90.00
_cell.angle_gamma   90.00
#
_symmetry.space_group_name_H-M   'P 1'
#
loop_
_entity.id
_entity.type
_entity.pdbx_description
1 polymer ?
#
loop_
_entity_poly.entity_id
_entity_poly.type
_entity_poly.pdbx_seq_one_letter_code
_entity_poly.pdbx_strand_id
1 'polypeptide(L)'
;MDDFPDDPTRTKQLYYASGDPVVVGYPLVVDTAQLDYRLANWIKTPQAVALAPGVYAGYNPAVADLAVYLEANTGDGDCAVREMYQFGGGACWDGVLASPAEPTQ
;
A
#
# COMPACT_ATOMS: atom_id res chain seq x y z
N MET A 1 4.56 30.36 -17.16
CA MET A 1 3.10 30.35 -17.37
C MET A 1 2.85 29.06 -18.11
N ASP A 2 2.64 27.99 -17.37
CA ASP A 2 2.53 26.64 -17.94
C ASP A 2 1.13 26.42 -18.49
N ASP A 3 1.10 26.05 -19.76
CA ASP A 3 0.02 26.19 -20.74
C ASP A 3 -0.84 24.93 -20.89
N PHE A 4 -1.09 24.18 -19.82
CA PHE A 4 -1.88 22.94 -19.93
C PHE A 4 -2.89 22.78 -18.79
N PRO A 5 -4.12 23.31 -18.95
CA PRO A 5 -5.23 23.04 -18.04
C PRO A 5 -5.78 21.62 -18.30
N ASP A 6 -5.79 20.80 -17.26
CA ASP A 6 -6.71 19.67 -17.06
C ASP A 6 -6.75 18.57 -18.14
N ASP A 7 -5.73 17.71 -18.16
CA ASP A 7 -5.87 16.37 -18.73
C ASP A 7 -6.54 15.44 -17.69
N PRO A 8 -7.78 14.96 -17.91
CA PRO A 8 -8.50 14.12 -16.96
C PRO A 8 -7.92 12.70 -16.83
N THR A 9 -6.95 12.32 -17.66
CA THR A 9 -6.23 11.04 -17.59
C THR A 9 -4.90 11.13 -16.87
N ARG A 10 -4.48 12.34 -16.47
CA ARG A 10 -3.32 12.52 -15.59
C ARG A 10 -3.67 12.01 -14.21
N THR A 11 -3.54 10.70 -14.00
CA THR A 11 -3.56 10.08 -12.67
C THR A 11 -2.63 10.93 -11.80
N LYS A 12 -3.18 11.56 -10.76
CA LYS A 12 -2.38 12.31 -9.79
C LYS A 12 -1.31 11.35 -9.30
N GLN A 13 -0.07 11.56 -9.72
CA GLN A 13 1.02 10.64 -9.43
C GLN A 13 1.23 10.66 -7.92
N LEU A 14 0.95 9.53 -7.27
CA LEU A 14 1.15 9.35 -5.85
C LEU A 14 2.61 8.99 -5.60
N TYR A 15 3.11 9.37 -4.42
CA TYR A 15 4.49 9.13 -4.00
C TYR A 15 4.49 8.49 -2.61
N TYR A 16 5.46 7.61 -2.40
CA TYR A 16 5.78 7.11 -1.06
C TYR A 16 6.48 8.19 -0.23
N ALA A 17 6.63 7.94 1.07
CA ALA A 17 7.39 8.82 1.96
C ALA A 17 8.87 8.96 1.54
N SER A 18 9.43 7.94 0.88
CA SER A 18 10.76 7.99 0.26
C SER A 18 10.90 9.00 -0.88
N GLY A 19 9.78 9.48 -1.43
CA GLY A 19 9.75 10.29 -2.65
C GLY A 19 9.73 9.47 -3.94
N ASP A 20 9.76 8.14 -3.85
CA ASP A 20 9.57 7.26 -5.01
C ASP A 20 8.11 7.31 -5.49
N PRO A 21 7.87 7.19 -6.80
CA PRO A 21 6.52 7.05 -7.32
C PRO A 21 5.88 5.77 -6.79
N VAL A 22 4.59 5.84 -6.45
CA VAL A 22 3.83 4.66 -6.03
C VAL A 22 3.83 3.61 -7.14
N VAL A 23 4.05 2.35 -6.74
CA VAL A 23 4.08 1.23 -7.68
C VAL A 23 2.74 1.17 -8.42
N VAL A 24 2.80 0.96 -9.74
CA VAL A 24 1.60 0.89 -10.58
C VAL A 24 0.66 -0.19 -10.06
N GLY A 25 -0.62 0.16 -9.88
CA GLY A 25 -1.65 -0.72 -9.34
C GLY A 25 -1.85 -0.62 -7.83
N TYR A 26 -1.04 0.18 -7.12
CA TYR A 26 -1.18 0.47 -5.70
C TYR A 26 -1.70 1.91 -5.48
N PRO A 27 -2.39 2.18 -4.35
CA PRO A 27 -2.88 1.21 -3.37
C PRO A 27 -4.13 0.46 -3.88
N LEU A 28 -4.33 -0.77 -3.41
CA LEU A 28 -5.49 -1.60 -3.76
C LEU A 28 -6.01 -2.41 -2.56
N VAL A 29 -7.29 -2.79 -2.60
CA VAL A 29 -7.89 -3.64 -1.56
C VAL A 29 -7.71 -5.11 -1.91
N VAL A 30 -7.25 -5.90 -0.95
CA VAL A 30 -7.06 -7.35 -1.05
C VAL A 30 -7.75 -8.07 0.12
N ASP A 31 -8.01 -9.36 -0.03
CA ASP A 31 -8.56 -10.19 1.04
C ASP A 31 -7.46 -10.56 2.04
N THR A 32 -7.69 -10.33 3.33
CA THR A 32 -6.73 -10.64 4.38
C THR A 32 -6.39 -12.14 4.45
N ALA A 33 -7.32 -13.01 4.03
CA ALA A 33 -7.11 -14.46 3.99
C ALA A 33 -6.07 -14.91 2.95
N GLN A 34 -5.70 -14.04 2.01
CA GLN A 34 -4.68 -14.32 0.99
C GLN A 34 -3.27 -13.88 1.42
N LEU A 35 -3.15 -13.19 2.56
CA LEU A 35 -1.87 -12.67 3.05
C LEU A 35 -1.06 -13.75 3.78
N ASP A 36 0.22 -13.46 4.00
CA ASP A 36 1.05 -14.23 4.92
C ASP A 36 0.36 -14.36 6.29
N TYR A 37 0.44 -15.54 6.92
CA TYR A 37 -0.27 -15.82 8.17
C TYR A 37 0.06 -14.83 9.30
N ARG A 38 1.26 -14.25 9.31
CA ARG A 38 1.69 -13.23 10.29
C ARG A 38 0.88 -11.96 10.11
N LEU A 39 0.69 -11.53 8.86
CA LEU A 39 -0.15 -10.39 8.51
C LEU A 39 -1.63 -10.68 8.72
N ALA A 40 -2.12 -11.85 8.30
CA ALA A 40 -3.51 -12.23 8.49
C ALA A 40 -3.87 -12.31 9.98
N ASN A 41 -2.93 -12.69 10.84
CA ASN A 41 -3.13 -12.63 12.30
C ASN A 41 -2.97 -11.22 12.87
N TRP A 42 -2.19 -10.34 12.25
CA TRP A 42 -1.99 -8.97 12.71
C TRP A 42 -3.16 -8.04 12.33
N ILE A 43 -3.57 -8.11 11.07
CA ILE A 43 -4.66 -7.33 10.49
C ILE A 43 -5.99 -8.01 10.87
N LYS A 44 -6.73 -7.40 11.79
CA LYS A 44 -8.00 -7.94 12.31
C LYS A 44 -9.22 -7.65 11.44
N THR A 45 -9.02 -7.14 10.24
CA THR A 45 -10.08 -6.84 9.27
C THR A 45 -10.12 -7.93 8.19
N PRO A 46 -11.30 -8.24 7.61
CA PRO A 46 -11.41 -9.23 6.54
C PRO A 46 -10.72 -8.80 5.24
N GLN A 47 -10.52 -7.49 5.07
CA GLN A 47 -9.82 -6.92 3.94
C GLN A 47 -8.64 -6.07 4.43
N ALA A 48 -7.63 -5.96 3.58
CA ALA A 48 -6.47 -5.11 3.78
C ALA A 48 -6.27 -4.21 2.56
N VAL A 49 -5.59 -3.09 2.75
CA VAL A 49 -5.09 -2.24 1.67
C VAL A 49 -3.63 -2.58 1.45
N ALA A 50 -3.30 -3.12 0.28
CA ALA A 50 -1.92 -3.29 -0.15
C ALA A 50 -1.37 -1.92 -0.58
N LEU A 51 -0.28 -1.49 0.04
CA LEU A 51 0.36 -0.17 -0.14
C LEU A 51 1.59 -0.26 -1.04
N ALA A 52 2.31 -1.36 -0.91
CA ALA A 52 3.43 -1.78 -1.74
C ALA A 52 3.48 -3.31 -1.73
N PRO A 53 4.25 -3.95 -2.62
CA PRO A 53 4.41 -5.40 -2.63
C PRO A 53 4.78 -5.95 -1.24
N GLY A 54 3.90 -6.73 -0.63
CA GLY A 54 4.15 -7.29 0.70
C GLY A 54 4.01 -6.31 1.87
N VAL A 55 3.43 -5.12 1.68
CA VAL A 55 3.15 -4.12 2.73
C VAL A 55 1.67 -3.74 2.71
N TYR A 56 1.01 -3.84 3.86
CA TYR A 56 -0.44 -3.75 3.98
C TYR A 56 -0.89 -2.93 5.18
N ALA A 57 -2.11 -2.44 5.13
CA ALA A 57 -2.81 -1.82 6.25
C ALA A 57 -4.23 -2.38 6.38
N GLY A 58 -4.82 -2.34 7.58
CA GLY A 58 -6.21 -2.75 7.77
C GLY A 58 -7.19 -1.87 6.98
N TYR A 59 -8.02 -2.48 6.15
CA TYR A 59 -9.02 -1.74 5.37
C TYR A 59 -10.14 -1.19 6.28
N ASN A 60 -10.46 0.08 6.10
CA ASN A 60 -11.52 0.80 6.78
C ASN A 60 -12.55 1.23 5.73
N PRO A 61 -13.76 0.65 5.72
CA PRO A 61 -14.78 0.97 4.71
C PRO A 61 -15.30 2.40 4.81
N ALA A 62 -15.01 3.14 5.88
CA ALA A 62 -15.33 4.56 6.00
C ALA A 62 -14.36 5.48 5.23
N VAL A 63 -13.21 4.96 4.79
CA VAL A 63 -12.21 5.69 4.02
C VAL A 63 -12.44 5.43 2.52
N ALA A 64 -12.98 6.42 1.82
CA ALA A 64 -13.30 6.29 0.39
C ALA A 64 -12.07 6.39 -0.52
N ASP A 65 -11.05 7.15 -0.11
CA ASP A 65 -9.82 7.36 -0.88
C ASP A 65 -8.67 6.54 -0.29
N LEU A 66 -8.17 5.57 -1.05
CA LEU A 66 -7.08 4.70 -0.62
C LEU A 66 -5.74 5.44 -0.53
N ALA A 67 -5.57 6.60 -1.19
CA ALA A 67 -4.35 7.38 -1.10
C ALA A 67 -4.05 7.86 0.34
N VAL A 68 -5.09 8.00 1.17
CA VAL A 68 -4.96 8.35 2.60
C VAL A 68 -4.10 7.33 3.35
N TYR A 69 -4.09 6.07 2.93
CA TYR A 69 -3.25 5.04 3.56
C TYR A 69 -1.76 5.22 3.27
N LEU A 70 -1.41 5.80 2.13
CA LEU A 70 -0.03 6.16 1.81
C LEU A 70 0.40 7.39 2.61
N GLU A 71 -0.49 8.37 2.77
CA GLU A 71 -0.25 9.58 3.56
C GLU A 71 -0.10 9.28 5.06
N ALA A 72 -0.79 8.25 5.57
CA ALA A 72 -0.66 7.79 6.95
C ALA A 72 0.76 7.29 7.27
N ASN A 73 1.53 6.92 6.25
CA ASN A 73 2.91 6.42 6.35
C ASN A 73 3.08 5.26 7.35
N THR A 74 2.05 4.41 7.46
CA THR A 74 2.05 3.22 8.31
C THR A 74 1.66 2.00 7.48
N GLY A 75 2.44 0.93 7.58
CA GLY A 75 2.17 -0.32 6.87
C GLY A 75 2.84 -1.49 7.58
N ASP A 76 2.11 -2.59 7.72
CA ASP A 76 2.60 -3.85 8.27
C ASP A 76 3.05 -4.75 7.11
N GLY A 77 4.22 -5.39 7.20
CA GLY A 77 4.69 -6.21 6.08
C GLY A 77 6.18 -6.48 6.04
N ASP A 78 6.70 -6.64 4.82
CA ASP A 78 8.11 -6.96 4.59
C ASP A 78 9.04 -5.85 5.10
N CYS A 79 10.03 -6.20 5.93
CA CYS A 79 10.92 -5.20 6.52
C CYS A 79 11.74 -4.46 5.44
N ALA A 80 12.19 -5.12 4.38
CA ALA A 80 13.01 -4.51 3.34
C ALA A 80 12.18 -3.55 2.47
N VAL A 81 10.96 -3.94 2.08
CA VAL A 81 10.06 -3.07 1.32
C VAL A 81 9.62 -1.86 2.16
N ARG A 82 9.37 -2.07 3.45
CA ARG A 82 9.05 -0.99 4.37
C ARG A 82 10.18 0.02 4.52
N GLU A 83 11.42 -0.45 4.62
CA GLU A 83 12.61 0.40 4.66
C GLU A 83 12.80 1.16 3.34
N MET A 84 12.68 0.45 2.21
CA MET A 84 12.83 1.00 0.86
C MET A 84 11.92 2.19 0.61
N TYR A 85 10.63 2.08 0.97
CA TYR A 85 9.64 3.14 0.76
C TYR A 85 9.41 4.03 2.00
N GLN A 86 10.23 3.86 3.04
CA GLN A 86 10.21 4.64 4.29
C GLN A 86 8.88 4.63 5.08
N PHE A 87 8.23 3.46 5.17
CA PHE A 87 7.05 3.28 6.01
C PHE A 87 7.40 3.41 7.50
N GLY A 88 7.02 4.55 8.09
CA GLY A 88 7.45 4.98 9.43
C GLY A 88 6.87 4.20 10.61
N GLY A 89 5.81 3.42 10.41
CA GLY A 89 5.15 2.64 11.47
C GLY A 89 4.57 1.32 10.98
N GLY A 90 4.21 0.45 11.94
CA GLY A 90 3.70 -0.91 11.69
C GLY A 90 4.67 -2.01 12.14
N ALA A 91 4.18 -3.24 12.17
CA ALA A 91 4.95 -4.46 12.41
C ALA A 91 5.68 -4.90 11.13
N CYS A 92 6.91 -5.40 11.29
CA CYS A 92 7.74 -5.84 10.18
C CYS A 92 8.11 -7.31 10.37
N TRP A 93 8.13 -8.05 9.27
CA TRP A 93 8.67 -9.40 9.22
C TRP A 93 9.46 -9.61 7.95
N ASP A 94 10.53 -10.39 8.02
CA ASP A 94 11.30 -10.74 6.82
C ASP A 94 10.56 -11.78 5.96
N GLY A 95 10.66 -11.61 4.64
CA GLY A 95 10.19 -12.57 3.65
C GLY A 95 8.67 -12.61 3.52
N VAL A 96 8.01 -11.47 3.75
CA VAL A 96 6.57 -11.35 3.47
C VAL A 96 6.40 -11.16 1.97
N LEU A 97 5.68 -12.08 1.33
CA LEU A 97 5.40 -12.02 -0.09
C LEU A 97 4.14 -11.19 -0.39
N ALA A 98 4.07 -10.68 -1.61
CA ALA A 98 2.85 -10.10 -2.14
C ALA A 98 1.74 -11.17 -2.23
N SER A 99 0.51 -10.76 -1.93
CA SER A 99 -0.70 -11.52 -2.13
C SER A 99 -0.87 -11.89 -3.61
N PRO A 100 -1.44 -13.07 -3.92
CA PRO A 100 -1.78 -13.43 -5.29
C PRO A 100 -2.75 -12.46 -6.00
N ALA A 101 -3.45 -11.60 -5.26
CA ALA A 101 -4.34 -10.58 -5.82
C ALA A 101 -3.62 -9.27 -6.18
N GLU A 102 -2.35 -9.10 -5.78
CA GLU A 102 -1.55 -7.95 -6.16
C GLU A 102 -1.09 -8.02 -7.63
N PRO A 103 -0.82 -6.88 -8.27
CA PRO A 103 -0.25 -6.86 -9.61
C PRO A 103 1.06 -7.65 -9.65
N THR A 104 1.22 -8.48 -10.67
CA THR A 104 2.52 -9.11 -10.94
C THR A 104 3.50 -8.02 -11.36
N GLN A 105 4.59 -7.88 -10.61
CA GLN A 105 5.70 -6.99 -10.95
C GLN A 105 6.63 -7.59 -12.01
#